data_AF-A0A7X2MPG5-F1
#
_entry.id   AF-A0A7X2MPG5-F1
#
_cell.length_a   1.000
_cell.length_b   1.000
_cell.length_c   1.000
_cell.angle_alpha   90.00
_cell.angle_beta   90.00
_cell.angle_gamma   90.00
#
_symmetry.space_group_name_H-M   'P 1'
#
loop_
_entity.id
_entity.type
_entity.pdbx_description
1 polymer ?
#
loop_
_entity_poly.entity_id
_entity_poly.type
_entity_poly.pdbx_seq_one_letter_code
_entity_poly.pdbx_strand_id
1 'polypeptide(L)' 'CHLVSGDFDYLLKTRVPDMSAYRKLLGETLLRLPGVNDTRTYVVMEEVKQSNRLVIKTR' A
#
# COMPACT_ATOMS: atom_id res chain seq x y z
N CYS A 1 -3.99 -4.80 3.51
CA CYS A 1 -2.91 -4.49 4.45
C CYS A 1 -2.21 -5.79 4.75
N HIS A 2 -0.89 -5.82 4.64
CA HIS A 2 -0.10 -7.04 4.85
C HIS A 2 1.01 -6.72 5.83
N LEU A 3 1.13 -7.52 6.90
CA LEU A 3 2.34 -7.54 7.71
C LEU A 3 3.43 -8.20 6.87
N VAL A 4 4.59 -7.55 6.71
CA VAL A 4 5.70 -8.05 5.90
C VAL A 4 6.96 -8.10 6.74
N SER A 5 7.84 -9.06 6.44
CA SER A 5 9.19 -9.10 7.00
C SER A 5 10.10 -8.21 6.18
N GLY A 6 10.84 -7.29 6.80
CA GLY A 6 11.80 -6.41 6.12
C GLY A 6 11.93 -5.04 6.78
N ASP A 7 12.24 -4.02 5.98
CA ASP A 7 12.45 -2.63 6.44
C ASP A 7 11.17 -1.94 6.96
N PHE A 8 9.99 -2.48 6.66
CA PHE A 8 8.69 -1.95 7.10
C PHE A 8 7.83 -3.07 7.67
N ASP A 9 7.09 -2.79 8.74
CA ASP A 9 6.19 -3.78 9.34
C ASP A 9 4.96 -4.05 8.47
N TYR A 10 4.41 -3.02 7.82
CA TYR A 10 3.16 -3.12 7.07
C TYR A 10 3.27 -2.57 5.65
N LEU A 11 2.72 -3.31 4.69
CA LEU A 11 2.49 -2.89 3.31
C LEU A 11 1.02 -2.58 3.07
N LEU A 12 0.74 -1.34 2.68
CA LEU A 12 -0.58 -0.87 2.29
C LEU A 12 -0.61 -0.55 0.80
N LYS A 13 -1.57 -1.13 0.07
CA LYS A 13 -1.86 -0.78 -1.33
C LYS A 13 -3.18 -0.01 -1.37
N THR A 14 -3.13 1.25 -1.79
CA THR A 14 -4.30 2.12 -1.92
C THR A 14 -4.38 2.71 -3.31
N ARG A 15 -5.60 2.90 -3.83
CA ARG A 15 -5.87 3.67 -5.04
C ARG A 15 -6.56 4.96 -4.63
N VAL A 16 -5.98 6.09 -5.00
CA VAL A 16 -6.55 7.43 -4.80
C VAL A 16 -6.74 8.11 -6.16
N PRO A 17 -7.70 9.03 -6.29
CA PRO A 17 -7.96 9.69 -7.57
C PRO A 17 -6.83 10.64 -8.00
N ASP A 18 -6.14 11.27 -7.04
CA ASP A 18 -5.09 12.24 -7.31
C ASP A 18 -4.14 12.43 -6.11
N MET A 19 -3.14 13.30 -6.28
CA MET A 19 -2.14 13.60 -5.26
C MET A 19 -2.69 14.44 -4.09
N SER A 20 -3.77 15.18 -4.29
CA SER A 20 -4.43 15.92 -3.20
C SER A 20 -5.10 14.94 -2.24
N ALA A 21 -5.82 13.95 -2.78
CA ALA A 21 -6.42 12.85 -2.02
C ALA A 21 -5.36 11.99 -1.32
N TYR A 22 -4.22 11.72 -1.96
CA TYR A 22 -3.08 11.07 -1.31
C TYR A 22 -2.56 11.88 -0.11
N ARG A 23 -2.32 13.19 -0.28
CA ARG A 23 -1.82 14.04 0.81
C ARG A 23 -2.78 14.10 1.98
N LYS A 24 -4.09 14.11 1.70
CA LYS A 24 -5.13 14.02 2.72
C LYS A 24 -5.07 12.69 3.47
N LEU A 25 -5.02 11.57 2.75
CA LEU A 25 -4.90 10.23 3.34
C LEU A 25 -3.65 10.10 4.22
N LEU A 26 -2.49 10.55 3.73
CA LEU A 26 -1.24 10.49 4.48
C LEU A 26 -1.28 11.39 5.72
N GLY A 27 -1.60 12.67 5.55
CA GLY A 27 -1.48 13.67 6.61
C GLY A 27 -2.61 13.66 7.64
N GLU A 28 -3.85 13.38 7.22
CA GLU A 28 -4.99 13.38 8.13
C GLU A 28 -5.29 12.02 8.73
N THR A 29 -4.88 10.93 8.07
CA THR A 29 -5.15 9.56 8.56
C THR A 29 -3.88 8.87 8.99
N LEU A 30 -2.98 8.52 8.06
CA LEU A 30 -1.85 7.61 8.36
C LEU A 30 -0.90 8.16 9.41
N LEU A 31 -0.45 9.41 9.26
CA LEU A 31 0.47 10.05 10.21
C LEU A 31 -0.17 10.40 11.57
N ARG A 32 -1.50 10.32 11.69
CA ARG A 32 -2.23 10.56 12.95
C ARG A 32 -2.54 9.27 13.71
N LEU A 33 -2.38 8.11 13.07
CA LEU A 33 -2.67 6.83 13.71
C LEU A 33 -1.66 6.57 14.83
N PRO A 34 -2.12 6.19 16.03
CA PRO A 34 -1.22 5.85 17.12
C PRO A 34 -0.40 4.61 16.73
N GLY A 35 0.93 4.69 16.90
CA GLY A 35 1.85 3.59 16.60
C GLY A 35 2.46 3.62 15.19
N VAL A 36 2.14 4.61 14.35
CA VAL A 36 2.84 4.84 13.08
C VAL A 36 4.10 5.66 13.35
N ASN A 37 5.28 5.03 13.20
CA ASN A 37 6.57 5.69 13.41
C ASN A 37 7.10 6.38 12.14
N ASP A 38 7.09 5.67 11.01
CA ASP A 38 7.55 6.19 9.72
C ASP A 38 6.68 5.62 8.59
N THR A 39 6.64 6.31 7.45
CA THR A 39 5.88 5.90 6.27
C THR A 39 6.68 6.15 5.00
N ARG A 40 6.83 5.11 4.17
CA ARG A 40 7.42 5.21 2.83
C ARG A 40 6.37 4.91 1.77
N THR A 41 6.16 5.84 0.85
CA THR A 41 5.19 5.70 -0.23
C THR A 41 5.86 5.42 -1.56
N TYR A 42 5.36 4.41 -2.27
CA TYR A 42 5.75 4.08 -3.63
C TYR A 42 4.60 4.41 -4.59
N VAL A 43 4.82 5.37 -5.48
CA VAL A 43 3.84 5.72 -6.52
C VAL A 43 3.97 4.72 -7.67
N VAL A 44 2.87 4.09 -8.04
CA VAL A 44 2.82 3.15 -9.17
C VAL A 44 2.79 3.96 -10.46
N MET A 45 3.87 3.90 -11.24
CA MET A 45 3.97 4.58 -12.53
C MET A 45 3.19 3.85 -13.62
N GLU A 46 3.27 2.52 -13.64
CA GLU A 46 2.59 1.65 -14.59
C GLU A 46 2.20 0.34 -13.91
N GLU A 47 1.02 -0.17 -14.24
CA GLU A 47 0.55 -1.47 -13.77
C GLU A 47 0.84 -2.55 -14.82
N VAL A 48 1.90 -3.33 -14.62
CA VAL A 48 2.27 -4.42 -15.54
C VAL A 48 1.32 -5.63 -15.39
N LYS A 49 0.84 -5.90 -14.17
CA LYS A 49 -0.07 -7.01 -13.86
C LYS A 49 -0.83 -6.77 -12.57
N GLN A 50 -2.14 -7.00 -12.60
CA GLN A 50 -3.00 -6.96 -11.41
C GLN A 50 -4.00 -8.12 -11.45
N SER A 51 -3.63 -9.23 -10.81
CA SER A 51 -4.53 -10.37 -10.65
C SER A 51 -4.23 -11.09 -9.35
N ASN A 52 -5.29 -11.43 -8.62
CA ASN A 52 -5.21 -12.28 -7.43
C ASN A 52 -5.52 -13.75 -7.75
N ARG A 53 -5.63 -14.11 -9.03
CA ARG A 53 -5.95 -15.48 -9.45
C ARG A 53 -4.73 -16.38 -9.26
N LEU A 54 -4.87 -17.39 -8.41
CA LEU A 54 -3.86 -18.42 -8.24
C LEU A 54 -4.00 -19.50 -9.32
N VAL A 55 -2.88 -19.92 -9.90
CA VAL A 55 -2.85 -21.05 -10.82
C VAL A 55 -2.59 -22.30 -10.00
N ILE A 56 -3.62 -23.13 -9.85
CA ILE A 56 -3.49 -24.45 -9.23
C ILE A 56 -3.34 -25.45 -10.38
N LYS A 57 -2.14 -26.05 -10.50
CA LYS A 57 -1.91 -27.15 -11.44
C LYS A 57 -2.48 -28.42 -10.81
N THR A 58 -3.71 -28.78 -11.17
CA THR A 58 -4.28 -30.08 -10.81
C THR A 58 -3.51 -31.17 -11.57
N ARG A 59 -3.11 -32.23 -10.87
CA ARG A 59 -2.45 -33.40 -11.45
C ARG A 59 -3.38 -34.18 -12.37
#